data_AF-A0A3M1YPP9-F1
#
_entry.id   AF-A0A3M1YPP9-F1
#
_cell.length_a   1.000
_cell.length_b   1.000
_cell.length_c   1.000
_cell.angle_alpha   90.00
_cell.angle_beta   90.00
_cell.angle_gamma   90.00
#
_symmetry.space_group_name_H-M   'P 1'
#
loop_
_entity.id
_entity.type
_entity.pdbx_description
1 polymer ?
#
loop_
_entity_poly.entity_id
_entity_poly.type
_entity_poly.pdbx_seq_one_letter_code
_entity_poly.pdbx_strand_id
1 'polypeptide(L)'
;MKWWVILSMLGWLFIPAIAQDDLPPYAVPLTVETVNVEITQSEPPQVTLQVWGYIENACDFPIESQQYQSGRVIYVRLYITMPPNVRCAVRESIQHTVTMTLNGTFEKGIVYTVDVNGAVQLEFDPAQGVVPLTNIPQRSYSQVEHVSATIVETSPLQILFTVEGVHPDGCEVPLWVSQSVQNTNGEQHAVIELYRERDANIDCPMVEQAFQETVLIGPPLDARDLFVEINDSAYKVIIPETPTTGELTLVPLRRTPVFVESILIETTFDYPAEVSVHTSGIMGETCPEAVLLWQQTSYSQGVLVDLYTLVEKDATCPLTIAPVTFDVTIPLEGAYNDGQYQVRINDLAQWFSVRTSSP
;
A
#
# COMPACT_ATOMS: atom_id res chain seq x y z
N MET A 1 -2.79 82.09 -13.63
CA MET A 1 -3.34 80.77 -14.02
C MET A 1 -2.36 79.71 -13.57
N LYS A 2 -2.73 78.91 -12.57
CA LYS A 2 -1.91 77.87 -11.94
C LYS A 2 -2.00 76.58 -12.77
N TRP A 3 -0.88 76.06 -13.23
CA TRP A 3 -0.76 74.72 -13.80
C TRP A 3 -0.55 73.71 -12.66
N TRP A 4 -1.39 72.67 -12.62
CA TRP A 4 -1.19 71.48 -11.79
C TRP A 4 -0.54 70.40 -12.66
N VAL A 5 0.64 69.94 -12.25
CA VAL A 5 1.32 68.77 -12.81
C VAL A 5 0.82 67.54 -12.06
N ILE A 6 0.10 66.66 -12.74
CA ILE A 6 -0.30 65.35 -12.23
C ILE A 6 0.85 64.38 -12.55
N LEU A 7 1.61 64.01 -11.52
CA LEU A 7 2.65 62.99 -11.58
C LEU A 7 1.99 61.62 -11.43
N SER A 8 1.84 60.89 -12.54
CA SER A 8 1.34 59.51 -12.59
C SER A 8 2.39 58.55 -12.01
N MET A 9 2.22 58.11 -10.77
CA MET A 9 2.92 56.96 -10.21
C MET A 9 2.35 55.67 -10.81
N LEU A 10 2.95 55.20 -11.90
CA LEU A 10 2.81 53.82 -12.39
C LEU A 10 3.67 52.91 -11.51
N GLY A 11 3.09 52.45 -10.39
CA GLY A 11 3.67 51.37 -9.58
C GLY A 11 3.62 50.06 -10.36
N TRP A 12 4.78 49.62 -10.85
CA TRP A 12 4.96 48.29 -11.42
C TRP A 12 4.76 47.25 -10.32
N LEU A 13 3.61 46.58 -10.32
CA LEU A 13 3.42 45.32 -9.60
C LEU A 13 4.26 44.25 -10.32
N PHE A 14 5.48 44.04 -9.84
CA PHE A 14 6.20 42.79 -10.10
C PHE A 14 5.44 41.68 -9.39
N ILE A 15 4.62 40.94 -10.13
CA ILE A 15 4.14 39.64 -9.68
C ILE A 15 5.36 38.71 -9.81
N PRO A 16 5.93 38.18 -8.70
CA PRO A 16 6.99 37.20 -8.82
C PRO A 16 6.44 36.02 -9.62
N ALA A 17 7.15 35.64 -10.68
CA ALA A 17 6.87 34.41 -11.39
C ALA A 17 6.99 33.26 -10.37
N ILE A 18 5.86 32.62 -10.08
CA ILE A 18 5.84 31.38 -9.30
C ILE A 18 6.61 30.37 -10.15
N ALA A 19 7.79 29.95 -9.68
CA ALA A 19 8.58 28.92 -10.33
C ALA A 19 7.75 27.63 -10.33
N GLN A 20 7.27 27.23 -11.50
CA GLN A 20 6.27 26.17 -11.65
C GLN A 20 6.88 24.78 -11.87
N ASP A 21 8.17 24.57 -11.61
CA ASP A 21 8.83 23.32 -12.01
C ASP A 21 9.79 22.80 -10.95
N ASP A 22 9.26 22.09 -9.95
CA ASP A 22 10.00 21.12 -9.14
C ASP A 22 9.06 20.01 -8.66
N LEU A 23 8.29 19.42 -9.58
CA LEU A 23 7.65 18.14 -9.26
C LEU A 23 8.75 17.09 -9.07
N PRO A 24 8.73 16.28 -8.00
CA PRO A 24 9.76 15.26 -7.81
C PRO A 24 9.68 14.22 -8.94
N PRO A 25 10.82 13.60 -9.32
CA PRO A 25 10.79 12.46 -10.22
C PRO A 25 10.00 11.31 -9.58
N TYR A 26 9.30 10.52 -10.40
CA TYR A 26 8.50 9.39 -9.94
C TYR A 26 9.02 8.08 -10.53
N ALA A 27 8.83 6.98 -9.80
CA ALA A 27 9.29 5.66 -10.23
C ALA A 27 8.18 4.93 -10.99
N VAL A 28 8.51 4.37 -12.15
CA VAL A 28 7.61 3.50 -12.91
C VAL A 28 8.14 2.07 -12.86
N PRO A 29 7.39 1.11 -12.28
CA PRO A 29 7.87 -0.26 -12.14
C PRO A 29 7.95 -0.97 -13.50
N LEU A 30 8.94 -1.85 -13.65
CA LEU A 30 9.03 -2.79 -14.76
C LEU A 30 7.99 -3.90 -14.58
N THR A 31 7.19 -4.19 -15.59
CA THR A 31 6.33 -5.39 -15.60
C THR A 31 7.21 -6.61 -15.87
N VAL A 32 7.32 -7.51 -14.91
CA VAL A 32 8.21 -8.67 -14.99
C VAL A 32 7.48 -9.84 -15.64
N GLU A 33 8.07 -10.39 -16.71
CA GLU A 33 7.53 -11.56 -17.40
C GLU A 33 8.26 -12.85 -17.00
N THR A 34 9.58 -12.79 -16.85
CA THR A 34 10.41 -13.97 -16.56
C THR A 34 11.63 -13.58 -15.76
N VAL A 35 12.04 -14.47 -14.84
CA VAL A 35 13.27 -14.32 -14.06
C VAL A 35 14.04 -15.63 -14.13
N ASN A 36 15.31 -15.56 -14.54
CA ASN A 36 16.25 -16.66 -14.47
C ASN A 36 17.30 -16.36 -13.39
N VAL A 37 17.74 -17.42 -12.70
CA VAL A 37 18.79 -17.33 -11.70
C VAL A 37 20.00 -18.14 -12.15
N GLU A 38 21.16 -17.50 -12.13
CA GLU A 38 22.45 -18.10 -12.36
C GLU A 38 23.25 -18.09 -11.06
N ILE A 39 23.72 -19.25 -10.63
CA ILE A 39 24.51 -19.39 -9.40
C ILE A 39 25.94 -19.78 -9.76
N THR A 40 26.90 -18.95 -9.37
CA THR A 40 28.32 -19.23 -9.54
C THR A 40 28.84 -20.05 -8.37
N GLN A 41 29.60 -21.13 -8.65
CA GLN A 41 30.19 -22.02 -7.65
C GLN A 41 31.41 -21.42 -6.92
N SER A 42 31.33 -20.15 -6.51
CA SER A 42 32.34 -19.48 -5.69
C SER A 42 32.13 -19.77 -4.19
N GLU A 43 33.09 -19.36 -3.37
CA GLU A 43 32.99 -19.39 -1.90
C GLU A 43 33.29 -17.99 -1.35
N PRO A 44 32.26 -17.19 -0.98
CA PRO A 44 30.82 -17.54 -0.94
C PRO A 44 30.17 -17.64 -2.34
N PRO A 45 29.07 -18.40 -2.51
CA PRO A 45 28.31 -18.43 -3.76
C PRO A 45 27.85 -17.05 -4.18
N GLN A 46 27.90 -16.78 -5.49
CA GLN A 46 27.34 -15.57 -6.09
C GLN A 46 26.07 -15.91 -6.87
N VAL A 47 25.05 -15.08 -6.73
CA VAL A 47 23.74 -15.30 -7.36
C VAL A 47 23.47 -14.12 -8.28
N THR A 48 23.25 -14.40 -9.57
CA THR A 48 22.93 -13.41 -10.59
C THR A 48 21.53 -13.66 -11.12
N LEU A 49 20.70 -12.63 -11.15
CA LEU A 49 19.39 -12.64 -11.80
C LEU A 49 19.52 -12.11 -13.21
N GLN A 50 18.79 -12.75 -14.13
CA GLN A 50 18.46 -12.22 -15.43
C GLN A 50 16.95 -12.06 -15.50
N VAL A 51 16.46 -10.83 -15.64
CA VAL A 51 15.05 -10.50 -15.62
C VAL A 51 14.63 -9.97 -16.98
N TRP A 52 13.55 -10.53 -17.52
CA TRP A 52 12.87 -10.05 -18.74
C TRP A 52 11.52 -9.45 -18.37
N GLY A 53 11.19 -8.36 -19.04
CA GLY A 53 9.95 -7.65 -18.81
C GLY A 53 9.80 -6.45 -19.73
N TYR A 54 8.76 -5.68 -19.52
CA TYR A 54 8.49 -4.49 -20.33
C TYR A 54 8.01 -3.31 -19.51
N ILE A 55 8.15 -2.12 -20.07
CA ILE A 55 7.53 -0.89 -19.55
C ILE A 55 6.48 -0.43 -20.57
N GLU A 56 5.28 -0.13 -20.06
CA GLU A 56 4.15 0.30 -20.88
C GLU A 56 4.32 1.72 -21.42
N ASN A 57 5.07 2.57 -20.70
CA ASN A 57 5.45 3.87 -21.21
C ASN A 57 6.65 3.70 -22.17
N ALA A 58 6.56 4.25 -23.39
CA ALA A 58 7.61 4.05 -24.38
C ALA A 58 8.86 4.92 -24.15
N CYS A 59 9.22 5.15 -22.89
CA CYS A 59 10.42 5.87 -22.52
C CYS A 59 11.56 4.88 -22.28
N ASP A 60 12.66 5.05 -23.00
CA ASP A 60 13.88 4.26 -22.85
C ASP A 60 14.80 4.91 -21.80
N PHE A 61 14.36 4.87 -20.54
CA PHE A 61 15.19 5.25 -19.40
C PHE A 61 15.94 4.03 -18.86
N PRO A 62 17.13 4.21 -18.27
CA PRO A 62 17.86 3.10 -17.67
C PRO A 62 17.04 2.50 -16.52
N ILE A 63 16.94 1.15 -16.50
CA ILE A 63 16.34 0.44 -15.38
C ILE A 63 17.26 0.58 -14.17
N GLU A 64 16.70 1.09 -13.09
CA GLU A 64 17.30 1.07 -11.78
C GLU A 64 16.87 -0.19 -11.02
N SER A 65 17.79 -0.68 -10.19
CA SER A 65 17.56 -1.86 -9.37
C SER A 65 17.75 -1.52 -7.90
N GLN A 66 16.79 -1.93 -7.09
CA GLN A 66 16.91 -1.91 -5.64
C GLN A 66 16.69 -3.32 -5.12
N GLN A 67 17.47 -3.70 -4.11
CA GLN A 67 17.37 -5.02 -3.53
C GLN A 67 17.50 -4.98 -2.02
N TYR A 68 16.72 -5.82 -1.36
CA TYR A 68 16.79 -6.01 0.07
C TYR A 68 16.49 -7.45 0.44
N GLN A 69 16.98 -7.87 1.60
CA GLN A 69 16.79 -9.21 2.11
C GLN A 69 16.09 -9.16 3.47
N SER A 70 14.97 -9.87 3.59
CA SER A 70 14.26 -10.10 4.86
C SER A 70 14.30 -11.59 5.17
N GLY A 71 15.21 -12.00 6.05
CA GLY A 71 15.46 -13.41 6.34
C GLY A 71 15.88 -14.19 5.09
N ARG A 72 15.02 -15.08 4.61
CA ARG A 72 15.25 -15.90 3.41
C ARG A 72 14.62 -15.35 2.13
N VAL A 73 13.87 -14.25 2.22
CA VAL A 73 13.22 -13.63 1.07
C VAL A 73 14.06 -12.45 0.61
N ILE A 74 14.46 -12.44 -0.66
CA ILE A 74 15.13 -11.34 -1.33
C ILE A 74 14.10 -10.63 -2.20
N TYR A 75 13.89 -9.36 -1.94
CA TYR A 75 12.99 -8.54 -2.72
C TYR A 75 13.81 -7.68 -3.68
N VAL A 76 13.45 -7.73 -4.95
CA VAL A 76 14.11 -7.01 -6.03
C VAL A 76 13.08 -6.09 -6.67
N ARG A 77 13.36 -4.80 -6.66
CA ARG A 77 12.55 -3.79 -7.33
C ARG A 77 13.28 -3.29 -8.57
N LEU A 78 12.60 -3.38 -9.71
CA LEU A 78 13.06 -2.89 -11.00
C LEU A 78 12.14 -1.76 -11.45
N TYR A 79 12.70 -0.58 -11.69
CA TYR A 79 11.91 0.58 -12.09
C TYR A 79 12.74 1.55 -12.92
N ILE A 80 12.08 2.46 -13.61
CA ILE A 80 12.71 3.66 -14.19
C ILE A 80 12.33 4.88 -13.38
N THR A 81 13.25 5.83 -13.27
CA THR A 81 12.98 7.15 -12.68
C THR A 81 12.58 8.11 -13.79
N MET A 82 11.31 8.50 -13.79
CA MET A 82 10.74 9.46 -14.74
C MET A 82 10.89 10.89 -14.21
N PRO A 83 11.60 11.79 -14.93
CA PRO A 83 11.58 13.20 -14.59
C PRO A 83 10.17 13.77 -14.71
N PRO A 84 9.82 14.78 -13.90
CA PRO A 84 8.56 15.48 -14.06
C PRO A 84 8.43 16.04 -15.48
N ASN A 85 7.20 16.11 -15.98
CA ASN A 85 6.86 16.68 -17.29
C ASN A 85 7.42 15.95 -18.53
N VAL A 86 8.10 14.81 -18.37
CA VAL A 86 8.48 13.97 -19.53
C VAL A 86 7.26 13.20 -20.00
N ARG A 87 6.87 13.42 -21.26
CA ARG A 87 5.85 12.63 -21.95
C ARG A 87 6.52 11.63 -22.87
N CYS A 88 6.28 10.35 -22.62
CA CYS A 88 6.70 9.29 -23.54
C CYS A 88 5.85 9.33 -24.80
N ALA A 89 6.42 8.91 -25.93
CA ALA A 89 5.62 8.68 -27.12
C ALA A 89 4.59 7.57 -26.83
N VAL A 90 3.39 7.66 -27.41
CA VAL A 90 2.47 6.52 -27.42
C VAL A 90 3.02 5.51 -28.42
N ARG A 91 3.73 4.49 -27.95
CA ARG A 91 4.24 3.36 -28.75
C ARG A 91 3.96 2.05 -28.02
N GLU A 92 4.17 0.96 -28.73
CA GLU A 92 4.25 -0.40 -28.18
C GLU A 92 5.27 -0.46 -27.03
N SER A 93 4.97 -1.33 -26.06
CA SER A 93 5.79 -1.56 -24.86
C SER A 93 7.25 -1.85 -25.22
N ILE A 94 8.19 -1.26 -24.48
CA ILE A 94 9.62 -1.51 -24.68
C ILE A 94 10.03 -2.70 -23.82
N GLN A 95 10.62 -3.71 -24.48
CA GLN A 95 11.17 -4.90 -23.83
C GLN A 95 12.54 -4.59 -23.22
N HIS A 96 12.75 -5.02 -21.98
CA HIS A 96 13.98 -4.86 -21.23
C HIS A 96 14.54 -6.20 -20.78
N THR A 97 15.86 -6.30 -20.74
CA THR A 97 16.59 -7.39 -20.09
C THR A 97 17.54 -6.78 -19.08
N VAL A 98 17.38 -7.17 -17.81
CA VAL A 98 18.19 -6.67 -16.70
C VAL A 98 18.99 -7.83 -16.13
N THR A 99 20.31 -7.65 -16.02
CA THR A 99 21.19 -8.61 -15.37
C THR A 99 21.78 -7.98 -14.11
N MET A 100 21.66 -8.65 -12.97
CA MET A 100 22.14 -8.12 -11.69
C MET A 100 22.60 -9.20 -10.73
N THR A 101 23.57 -8.87 -9.90
CA THR A 101 24.03 -9.77 -8.83
C THR A 101 23.33 -9.43 -7.52
N LEU A 102 22.78 -10.45 -6.86
CA LEU A 102 22.13 -10.30 -5.57
C LEU A 102 23.16 -9.94 -4.49
N ASN A 103 22.87 -8.90 -3.72
CA ASN A 103 23.66 -8.54 -2.54
C ASN A 103 23.34 -9.53 -1.41
N GLY A 104 24.37 -10.08 -0.77
CA GLY A 104 24.22 -10.93 0.40
C GLY A 104 25.24 -12.07 0.45
N THR A 105 25.19 -12.83 1.54
CA THR A 105 25.88 -14.11 1.67
C THR A 105 24.85 -15.22 1.63
N PHE A 106 24.99 -16.12 0.66
CA PHE A 106 24.04 -17.22 0.47
C PHE A 106 24.68 -18.53 0.91
N GLU A 107 24.11 -19.14 1.95
CA GLU A 107 24.60 -20.40 2.50
C GLU A 107 24.09 -21.57 1.65
N LYS A 108 25.00 -22.50 1.34
CA LYS A 108 24.68 -23.74 0.62
C LYS A 108 23.74 -24.60 1.48
N GLY A 109 22.67 -25.13 0.89
CA GLY A 109 21.67 -25.94 1.60
C GLY A 109 20.53 -25.15 2.23
N ILE A 110 20.51 -23.81 2.06
CA ILE A 110 19.38 -22.96 2.46
C ILE A 110 18.62 -22.52 1.22
N VAL A 111 17.31 -22.72 1.24
CA VAL A 111 16.41 -22.21 0.19
C VAL A 111 16.10 -20.75 0.46
N TYR A 112 16.31 -19.93 -0.55
CA TYR A 112 15.99 -18.51 -0.58
C TYR A 112 14.89 -18.26 -1.60
N THR A 113 13.96 -17.36 -1.29
CA THR A 113 12.92 -16.90 -2.20
C THR A 113 13.33 -15.56 -2.78
N VAL A 114 13.24 -15.36 -4.10
CA VAL A 114 13.40 -14.04 -4.72
C VAL A 114 12.05 -13.57 -5.21
N ASP A 115 11.61 -12.42 -4.75
CA ASP A 115 10.42 -11.72 -5.22
C ASP A 115 10.85 -10.52 -6.09
N VAL A 116 10.48 -10.53 -7.37
CA VAL A 116 10.77 -9.42 -8.29
C VAL A 116 9.50 -8.65 -8.59
N ASN A 117 9.45 -7.38 -8.14
CA ASN A 117 8.31 -6.46 -8.29
C ASN A 117 6.95 -7.02 -7.83
N GLY A 118 6.91 -7.99 -6.91
CA GLY A 118 5.66 -8.61 -6.41
C GLY A 118 5.00 -9.56 -7.40
N ALA A 119 5.55 -9.73 -8.60
CA ALA A 119 4.90 -10.45 -9.70
C ALA A 119 5.47 -11.86 -9.90
N VAL A 120 6.80 -12.02 -9.78
CA VAL A 120 7.48 -13.30 -9.97
C VAL A 120 8.22 -13.64 -8.70
N GLN A 121 7.85 -14.77 -8.11
CA GLN A 121 8.58 -15.38 -7.01
C GLN A 121 9.30 -16.63 -7.53
N LEU A 122 10.51 -16.88 -7.08
CA LEU A 122 11.31 -18.06 -7.41
C LEU A 122 12.08 -18.50 -6.19
N GLU A 123 12.42 -19.79 -6.10
CA GLU A 123 13.25 -20.31 -5.03
C GLU A 123 14.58 -20.81 -5.58
N PHE A 124 15.65 -20.62 -4.81
CA PHE A 124 16.95 -21.17 -5.15
C PHE A 124 17.70 -21.63 -3.91
N ASP A 125 18.49 -22.68 -4.08
CA ASP A 125 19.50 -23.12 -3.12
C ASP A 125 20.87 -22.95 -3.78
N PRO A 126 21.81 -22.19 -3.20
CA PRO A 126 23.16 -22.04 -3.74
C PRO A 126 23.91 -23.35 -4.04
N ALA A 127 23.50 -24.47 -3.42
CA ALA A 127 24.03 -25.80 -3.68
C ALA A 127 23.35 -26.55 -4.83
N GLN A 128 22.05 -26.29 -5.08
CA GLN A 128 21.23 -27.08 -5.99
C GLN A 128 20.77 -26.31 -7.25
N GLY A 129 20.92 -24.98 -7.27
CA GLY A 129 20.41 -24.14 -8.35
C GLY A 129 19.00 -23.62 -8.06
N VAL A 130 18.25 -23.32 -9.13
CA VAL A 130 16.83 -23.01 -9.04
C VAL A 130 16.10 -24.24 -8.51
N VAL A 131 15.46 -24.09 -7.36
CA VAL A 131 14.57 -25.11 -6.82
C VAL A 131 13.21 -24.81 -7.46
N PRO A 132 12.52 -25.79 -8.07
CA PRO A 132 11.14 -25.57 -8.48
C PRO A 132 10.40 -24.98 -7.29
N LEU A 133 9.54 -23.98 -7.52
CA LEU A 133 8.65 -23.48 -6.49
C LEU A 133 7.76 -24.62 -6.02
N THR A 134 8.25 -25.38 -5.06
CA THR A 134 7.44 -26.31 -4.30
C THR A 134 6.78 -25.48 -3.23
N ASN A 135 5.58 -25.00 -3.55
CA ASN A 135 4.58 -24.59 -2.59
C ASN A 135 4.79 -23.19 -1.99
N ILE A 136 5.00 -22.16 -2.82
CA ILE A 136 4.68 -20.81 -2.34
C ILE A 136 3.15 -20.69 -2.37
N PRO A 137 2.49 -20.52 -1.20
CA PRO A 137 1.06 -20.28 -1.17
C PRO A 137 0.73 -18.98 -1.90
N GLN A 138 0.10 -19.07 -3.05
CA GLN A 138 -0.59 -17.94 -3.68
C GLN A 138 -1.81 -17.59 -2.83
N ARG A 139 -1.91 -16.32 -2.44
CA ARG A 139 -3.09 -15.77 -1.80
C ARG A 139 -4.12 -15.38 -2.86
N SER A 140 -5.33 -15.89 -2.72
CA SER A 140 -6.51 -15.46 -3.48
C SER A 140 -7.51 -14.86 -2.52
N TYR A 141 -7.84 -13.58 -2.69
CA TYR A 141 -8.82 -12.89 -1.87
C TYR A 141 -10.24 -13.27 -2.31
N SER A 142 -11.12 -13.38 -1.33
CA SER A 142 -12.53 -13.74 -1.54
C SER A 142 -13.33 -12.51 -1.97
N GLN A 143 -14.32 -12.67 -2.83
CA GLN A 143 -15.26 -11.61 -3.15
C GLN A 143 -16.39 -11.61 -2.13
N VAL A 144 -16.62 -10.46 -1.48
CA VAL A 144 -17.68 -10.32 -0.48
C VAL A 144 -18.99 -9.93 -1.15
N GLU A 145 -20.07 -10.64 -0.84
CA GLU A 145 -21.41 -10.35 -1.38
C GLU A 145 -22.37 -9.83 -0.32
N HIS A 146 -22.34 -10.42 0.88
CA HIS A 146 -23.21 -10.04 1.98
C HIS A 146 -22.45 -10.03 3.30
N VAL A 147 -22.75 -9.02 4.11
CA VAL A 147 -22.19 -8.86 5.45
C VAL A 147 -23.32 -8.51 6.40
N SER A 148 -23.35 -9.20 7.54
CA SER A 148 -24.19 -8.83 8.68
C SER A 148 -23.33 -8.77 9.94
N ALA A 149 -23.77 -7.98 10.93
CA ALA A 149 -23.05 -7.81 12.19
C ALA A 149 -24.01 -7.95 13.36
N THR A 150 -23.58 -8.60 14.43
CA THR A 150 -24.38 -8.82 15.64
C THR A 150 -23.54 -8.58 16.88
N ILE A 151 -24.07 -7.84 17.87
CA ILE A 151 -23.45 -7.76 19.19
C ILE A 151 -23.68 -9.09 19.92
N VAL A 152 -22.59 -9.75 20.32
CA VAL A 152 -22.64 -11.02 21.07
C VAL A 152 -22.36 -10.85 22.56
N GLU A 153 -21.54 -9.87 22.93
CA GLU A 153 -21.25 -9.50 24.31
C GLU A 153 -21.14 -7.99 24.43
N THR A 154 -21.57 -7.42 25.55
CA THR A 154 -21.65 -5.95 25.75
C THR A 154 -20.62 -5.44 26.75
N SER A 155 -19.95 -6.32 27.49
CA SER A 155 -18.94 -5.94 28.48
C SER A 155 -17.94 -7.10 28.71
N PRO A 156 -16.82 -7.13 27.96
CA PRO A 156 -16.43 -6.18 26.91
C PRO A 156 -17.28 -6.28 25.64
N LEU A 157 -17.44 -5.18 24.91
CA LEU A 157 -18.18 -5.17 23.65
C LEU A 157 -17.49 -6.10 22.64
N GLN A 158 -18.26 -7.01 22.05
CA GLN A 158 -17.83 -7.95 21.02
C GLN A 158 -18.87 -7.98 19.89
N ILE A 159 -18.40 -7.87 18.66
CA ILE A 159 -19.21 -7.86 17.45
C ILE A 159 -18.84 -9.07 16.61
N LEU A 160 -19.82 -9.90 16.30
CA LEU A 160 -19.71 -11.04 15.38
C LEU A 160 -20.16 -10.60 13.99
N PHE A 161 -19.24 -10.62 13.03
CA PHE A 161 -19.55 -10.45 11.62
C PHE A 161 -19.84 -11.80 11.01
N THR A 162 -20.91 -11.90 10.22
CA THR A 162 -21.15 -13.04 9.33
C THR A 162 -20.95 -12.54 7.91
N VAL A 163 -19.96 -13.09 7.22
CA VAL A 163 -19.56 -12.69 5.87
C VAL A 163 -19.85 -13.83 4.90
N GLU A 164 -20.58 -13.51 3.84
CA GLU A 164 -20.95 -14.42 2.77
C GLU A 164 -20.45 -13.87 1.44
N GLY A 165 -20.05 -14.77 0.55
CA GLY A 165 -19.59 -14.40 -0.78
C GLY A 165 -19.07 -15.58 -1.58
N VAL A 166 -18.17 -15.31 -2.53
CA VAL A 166 -17.63 -16.32 -3.44
C VAL A 166 -16.11 -16.27 -3.54
N HIS A 167 -15.51 -17.44 -3.73
CA HIS A 167 -14.13 -17.59 -4.13
C HIS A 167 -14.04 -17.86 -5.63
N PRO A 168 -13.29 -17.07 -6.40
CA PRO A 168 -13.24 -17.23 -7.86
C PRO A 168 -12.37 -18.41 -8.33
N ASP A 169 -11.64 -19.06 -7.41
CA ASP A 169 -10.66 -20.09 -7.78
C ASP A 169 -11.27 -21.48 -8.01
N GLY A 170 -12.32 -21.84 -7.28
CA GLY A 170 -12.95 -23.17 -7.32
C GLY A 170 -12.15 -24.27 -6.62
N CYS A 171 -11.12 -23.89 -5.86
CA CYS A 171 -10.30 -24.84 -5.13
C CYS A 171 -10.91 -25.18 -3.77
N GLU A 172 -10.96 -26.46 -3.39
CA GLU A 172 -11.38 -26.87 -2.04
C GLU A 172 -10.24 -26.73 -1.02
N VAL A 173 -9.76 -25.50 -0.84
CA VAL A 173 -8.74 -25.16 0.18
C VAL A 173 -9.37 -24.38 1.34
N PRO A 174 -8.80 -24.44 2.55
CA PRO A 174 -9.30 -23.69 3.70
C PRO A 174 -9.32 -22.18 3.44
N LEU A 175 -10.38 -21.53 3.90
CA LEU A 175 -10.46 -20.08 4.01
C LEU A 175 -9.69 -19.63 5.25
N TRP A 176 -8.85 -18.61 5.10
CA TRP A 176 -8.12 -17.95 6.16
C TRP A 176 -8.73 -16.59 6.43
N VAL A 177 -8.75 -16.23 7.72
CA VAL A 177 -9.20 -14.93 8.21
C VAL A 177 -8.02 -14.24 8.89
N SER A 178 -7.66 -13.06 8.41
CA SER A 178 -6.77 -12.13 9.11
C SER A 178 -7.60 -10.93 9.56
N GLN A 179 -7.38 -10.45 10.77
CA GLN A 179 -8.08 -9.25 11.27
C GLN A 179 -7.11 -8.34 12.00
N SER A 180 -7.30 -7.04 11.83
CA SER A 180 -6.60 -5.99 12.56
C SER A 180 -7.60 -4.92 12.99
N VAL A 181 -7.42 -4.36 14.19
CA VAL A 181 -8.20 -3.21 14.66
C VAL A 181 -7.22 -2.11 15.01
N GLN A 182 -7.33 -1.00 14.29
CA GLN A 182 -6.51 0.19 14.47
C GLN A 182 -7.39 1.32 15.00
N ASN A 183 -6.79 2.22 15.78
CA ASN A 183 -7.42 3.47 16.16
C ASN A 183 -6.74 4.60 15.37
N THR A 184 -7.50 5.22 14.49
CA THR A 184 -7.04 6.24 13.56
C THR A 184 -7.84 7.50 13.84
N ASN A 185 -7.17 8.55 14.31
CA ASN A 185 -7.80 9.84 14.64
C ASN A 185 -8.97 9.77 15.65
N GLY A 186 -8.95 8.80 16.56
CA GLY A 186 -10.02 8.58 17.54
C GLY A 186 -11.19 7.74 17.01
N GLU A 187 -11.11 7.31 15.75
CA GLU A 187 -12.05 6.39 15.13
C GLU A 187 -11.48 4.98 15.11
N GLN A 188 -12.34 3.99 15.34
CA GLN A 188 -11.93 2.58 15.25
C GLN A 188 -12.10 2.09 13.83
N HIS A 189 -11.03 1.51 13.30
CA HIS A 189 -10.97 0.95 11.98
C HIS A 189 -10.57 -0.52 12.06
N ALA A 190 -11.45 -1.42 11.67
CA ALA A 190 -11.17 -2.83 11.56
C ALA A 190 -10.94 -3.23 10.10
N VAL A 191 -9.86 -3.94 9.84
CA VAL A 191 -9.58 -4.56 8.54
C VAL A 191 -9.71 -6.06 8.71
N ILE A 192 -10.56 -6.69 7.90
CA ILE A 192 -10.76 -8.14 7.83
C ILE A 192 -10.35 -8.59 6.43
N GLU A 193 -9.39 -9.49 6.35
CA GLU A 193 -8.99 -10.13 5.10
C GLU A 193 -9.47 -11.58 5.10
N LEU A 194 -10.23 -11.94 4.08
CA LEU A 194 -10.69 -13.31 3.82
C LEU A 194 -9.98 -13.81 2.57
N TYR A 195 -9.06 -14.75 2.73
CA TYR A 195 -8.25 -15.25 1.62
C TYR A 195 -8.02 -16.76 1.69
N ARG A 196 -7.66 -17.34 0.55
CA ARG A 196 -7.20 -18.72 0.43
C ARG A 196 -5.73 -18.74 0.10
N GLU A 197 -5.00 -19.68 0.69
CA GLU A 197 -3.62 -19.97 0.34
C GLU A 197 -3.58 -21.28 -0.45
N ARG A 198 -3.04 -21.24 -1.67
CA ARG A 198 -2.97 -22.39 -2.58
C ARG A 198 -1.60 -22.53 -3.22
N ASP A 199 -1.25 -23.73 -3.61
CA ASP A 199 0.13 -24.08 -4.00
C ASP A 199 0.73 -23.41 -5.25
N ALA A 200 0.09 -22.61 -6.09
CA ALA A 200 0.59 -22.35 -7.46
C ALA A 200 0.64 -23.59 -8.40
N ASN A 201 1.01 -24.79 -7.93
CA ASN A 201 0.97 -26.04 -8.73
C ASN A 201 -0.40 -26.73 -8.72
N ILE A 202 -1.38 -26.19 -7.99
CA ILE A 202 -2.75 -26.72 -7.96
C ILE A 202 -3.56 -26.04 -9.06
N ASP A 203 -3.99 -26.83 -10.05
CA ASP A 203 -4.98 -26.41 -11.04
C ASP A 203 -6.38 -26.42 -10.42
N CYS A 204 -6.96 -25.24 -10.24
CA CYS A 204 -8.34 -25.11 -9.77
C CYS A 204 -9.30 -25.01 -10.95
N PRO A 205 -10.54 -25.54 -10.85
CA PRO A 205 -11.51 -25.55 -11.95
C PRO A 205 -12.06 -24.17 -12.37
N MET A 206 -11.60 -23.06 -11.77
CA MET A 206 -12.10 -21.69 -12.03
C MET A 206 -13.63 -21.60 -11.94
N VAL A 207 -14.17 -22.17 -10.86
CA VAL A 207 -15.61 -22.16 -10.57
C VAL A 207 -15.81 -21.36 -9.29
N GLU A 208 -16.78 -20.45 -9.28
CA GLU A 208 -17.12 -19.71 -8.07
C GLU A 208 -17.60 -20.68 -6.97
N GLN A 209 -16.93 -20.64 -5.81
CA GLN A 209 -17.32 -21.42 -4.65
C GLN A 209 -17.84 -20.50 -3.56
N ALA A 210 -19.11 -20.64 -3.21
CA ALA A 210 -19.72 -19.87 -2.13
C ALA A 210 -19.04 -20.18 -0.78
N PHE A 211 -18.91 -19.17 0.07
CA PHE A 211 -18.45 -19.31 1.45
C PHE A 211 -19.36 -18.54 2.41
N GLN A 212 -19.32 -18.96 3.68
CA GLN A 212 -19.90 -18.25 4.81
C GLN A 212 -18.93 -18.38 5.98
N GLU A 213 -18.46 -17.26 6.50
CA GLU A 213 -17.48 -17.21 7.58
C GLU A 213 -17.93 -16.27 8.68
N THR A 214 -17.59 -16.59 9.93
CA THR A 214 -17.92 -15.74 11.07
C THR A 214 -16.66 -15.18 11.71
N VAL A 215 -16.57 -13.86 11.83
CA VAL A 215 -15.40 -13.15 12.34
C VAL A 215 -15.77 -12.40 13.60
N LEU A 216 -15.10 -12.71 14.72
CA LEU A 216 -15.35 -12.07 16.01
C LEU A 216 -14.35 -10.93 16.24
N ILE A 217 -14.86 -9.70 16.25
CA ILE A 217 -14.07 -8.53 16.65
C ILE A 217 -14.35 -8.24 18.13
N GLY A 218 -13.29 -8.33 18.93
CA GLY A 218 -13.31 -8.13 20.36
C GLY A 218 -12.61 -6.84 20.81
N PRO A 219 -12.57 -6.59 22.12
CA PRO A 219 -12.04 -5.35 22.69
C PRO A 219 -10.56 -5.07 22.36
N PRO A 220 -10.13 -3.80 22.40
CA PRO A 220 -10.91 -2.64 22.85
C PRO A 220 -11.84 -2.10 21.74
N LEU A 221 -13.15 -2.10 21.99
CA LEU A 221 -14.17 -1.45 21.16
C LEU A 221 -14.78 -0.33 21.98
N ASP A 222 -14.28 0.88 21.76
CA ASP A 222 -14.53 2.05 22.60
C ASP A 222 -15.29 3.13 21.82
N ALA A 223 -15.42 2.95 20.51
CA ALA A 223 -16.01 3.94 19.62
C ALA A 223 -17.53 3.73 19.47
N ARG A 224 -18.24 4.85 19.24
CA ARG A 224 -19.66 4.85 18.86
C ARG A 224 -19.89 4.31 17.45
N ASP A 225 -18.91 4.54 16.58
CA ASP A 225 -18.91 4.10 15.20
C ASP A 225 -17.66 3.25 14.97
N LEU A 226 -17.82 2.11 14.29
CA LEU A 226 -16.72 1.26 13.86
C LEU A 226 -16.72 1.22 12.33
N PHE A 227 -15.61 1.61 11.72
CA PHE A 227 -15.39 1.42 10.28
C PHE A 227 -14.80 0.04 10.07
N VAL A 228 -15.37 -0.73 9.14
CA VAL A 228 -14.92 -2.09 8.85
C VAL A 228 -14.69 -2.23 7.37
N GLU A 229 -13.47 -2.59 6.99
CA GLU A 229 -13.13 -3.04 5.65
C GLU A 229 -13.02 -4.56 5.64
N ILE A 230 -13.72 -5.19 4.69
CA ILE A 230 -13.69 -6.64 4.47
C ILE A 230 -13.34 -6.86 3.01
N ASN A 231 -12.08 -7.22 2.75
CA ASN A 231 -11.51 -7.29 1.40
C ASN A 231 -11.77 -6.03 0.55
N ASP A 232 -12.69 -6.12 -0.41
CA ASP A 232 -13.04 -5.06 -1.37
C ASP A 232 -14.26 -4.23 -0.95
N SER A 233 -14.85 -4.52 0.20
CA SER A 233 -16.06 -3.88 0.72
C SER A 233 -15.78 -3.11 2.00
N ALA A 234 -16.46 -1.97 2.20
CA ALA A 234 -16.31 -1.12 3.38
C ALA A 234 -17.67 -0.79 3.99
N TYR A 235 -17.76 -0.74 5.31
CA TYR A 235 -18.99 -0.48 6.06
C TYR A 235 -18.76 0.43 7.27
N LYS A 236 -19.74 1.26 7.58
CA LYS A 236 -19.87 1.91 8.88
C LYS A 236 -20.85 1.12 9.73
N VAL A 237 -20.39 0.61 10.87
CA VAL A 237 -21.19 -0.10 11.86
C VAL A 237 -21.73 0.89 12.87
N ILE A 238 -23.05 1.01 12.95
CA ILE A 238 -23.70 1.92 13.91
C ILE A 238 -23.92 1.19 15.23
N ILE A 239 -23.12 1.53 16.26
CA ILE A 239 -23.22 0.93 17.58
C ILE A 239 -24.15 1.79 18.44
N PRO A 240 -25.25 1.25 18.99
CA PRO A 240 -26.16 2.03 19.83
C PRO A 240 -25.49 2.44 21.14
N GLU A 241 -25.84 3.63 21.67
CA GLU A 241 -25.26 4.18 22.92
C GLU A 241 -25.40 3.23 24.12
N THR A 242 -26.44 2.39 24.11
CA THR A 242 -26.64 1.31 25.07
C THR A 242 -26.63 -0.02 24.30
N PRO A 243 -25.44 -0.63 24.11
CA PRO A 243 -25.33 -1.86 23.35
C PRO A 243 -26.15 -2.96 24.02
N THR A 244 -27.00 -3.59 23.21
CA THR A 244 -27.74 -4.80 23.55
C THR A 244 -27.41 -5.86 22.51
N THR A 245 -27.48 -7.13 22.89
CA THR A 245 -27.26 -8.22 21.94
C THR A 245 -28.31 -8.16 20.84
N GLY A 246 -27.87 -8.21 19.58
CA GLY A 246 -28.77 -8.07 18.44
C GLY A 246 -28.04 -7.63 17.18
N GLU A 247 -28.78 -7.61 16.08
CA GLU A 247 -28.30 -7.21 14.76
C GLU A 247 -27.97 -5.71 14.72
N LEU A 248 -26.87 -5.38 14.04
CA LEU A 248 -26.39 -4.01 13.86
C LEU A 248 -26.70 -3.51 12.46
N THR A 249 -26.92 -2.20 12.36
CA THR A 249 -27.05 -1.53 11.07
C THR A 249 -25.68 -1.32 10.45
N LEU A 250 -25.50 -1.83 9.23
CA LEU A 250 -24.33 -1.60 8.39
C LEU A 250 -24.69 -0.60 7.30
N VAL A 251 -23.93 0.49 7.21
CA VAL A 251 -24.04 1.46 6.14
C VAL A 251 -22.92 1.19 5.14
N PRO A 252 -23.21 0.77 3.89
CA PRO A 252 -22.18 0.55 2.89
C PRO A 252 -21.43 1.83 2.58
N LEU A 253 -20.10 1.73 2.54
CA LEU A 253 -19.20 2.82 2.20
C LEU A 253 -18.56 2.55 0.85
N ARG A 254 -18.13 3.62 0.18
CA ARG A 254 -17.24 3.57 -0.98
C ARG A 254 -15.90 4.19 -0.61
N ARG A 255 -14.83 3.56 -1.12
CA ARG A 255 -13.46 4.03 -0.99
C ARG A 255 -13.15 4.97 -2.16
N THR A 256 -12.72 6.20 -1.84
CA THR A 256 -12.23 7.15 -2.85
C THR A 256 -10.79 7.52 -2.53
N PRO A 257 -9.85 7.34 -3.48
CA PRO A 257 -8.45 7.71 -3.25
C PRO A 257 -8.32 9.22 -3.05
N VAL A 258 -7.32 9.64 -2.26
CA VAL A 258 -6.97 11.06 -2.12
C VAL A 258 -5.74 11.40 -2.95
N PHE A 259 -5.65 12.67 -3.35
CA PHE A 259 -4.49 13.19 -4.02
C PHE A 259 -3.50 13.75 -2.99
N VAL A 260 -2.32 13.14 -2.89
CA VAL A 260 -1.27 13.55 -1.96
C VAL A 260 -0.39 14.61 -2.63
N GLU A 261 -0.28 15.78 -2.01
CA GLU A 261 0.52 16.90 -2.52
C GLU A 261 1.91 16.95 -1.89
N SER A 262 2.00 16.62 -0.60
CA SER A 262 3.26 16.69 0.15
C SER A 262 3.42 15.54 1.13
N ILE A 263 4.68 15.17 1.35
CA ILE A 263 5.13 14.24 2.37
C ILE A 263 6.26 14.94 3.12
N LEU A 264 6.19 14.91 4.45
CA LEU A 264 7.22 15.35 5.37
C LEU A 264 7.43 14.25 6.40
N ILE A 265 8.67 13.78 6.51
CA ILE A 265 8.99 12.63 7.35
C ILE A 265 9.69 13.14 8.60
N GLU A 266 9.16 12.76 9.75
CA GLU A 266 9.69 13.09 11.06
C GLU A 266 10.19 11.80 11.73
N THR A 267 11.44 11.80 12.16
CA THR A 267 12.06 10.67 12.84
C THR A 267 12.50 11.09 14.24
N THR A 268 12.22 10.25 15.24
CA THR A 268 12.78 10.43 16.58
C THR A 268 14.16 9.78 16.68
N PHE A 269 14.96 10.22 17.65
CA PHE A 269 16.30 9.67 17.92
C PHE A 269 16.27 8.51 18.94
N ASP A 270 15.09 7.97 19.25
CA ASP A 270 14.94 6.84 20.17
C ASP A 270 15.32 5.51 19.49
N TYR A 271 15.51 4.45 20.28
CA TYR A 271 15.80 3.11 19.77
C TYR A 271 14.77 2.08 20.26
N PRO A 272 13.94 1.48 19.37
CA PRO A 272 13.88 1.72 17.92
C PRO A 272 13.40 3.14 17.58
N ALA A 273 13.80 3.67 16.41
CA ALA A 273 13.37 5.00 15.98
C ALA A 273 11.88 4.99 15.65
N GLU A 274 11.15 5.96 16.20
CA GLU A 274 9.77 6.20 15.82
C GLU A 274 9.76 7.09 14.58
N VAL A 275 8.98 6.68 13.57
CA VAL A 275 8.86 7.41 12.31
C VAL A 275 7.41 7.81 12.16
N SER A 276 7.17 9.09 11.87
CA SER A 276 5.86 9.58 11.50
C SER A 276 5.95 10.36 10.20
N VAL A 277 4.85 10.36 9.45
CA VAL A 277 4.76 11.04 8.17
C VAL A 277 3.63 12.03 8.21
N HIS A 278 4.00 13.30 8.16
CA HIS A 278 3.08 14.39 7.98
C HIS A 278 2.80 14.56 6.49
N THR A 279 1.54 14.51 6.09
CA THR A 279 1.14 14.55 4.68
C THR A 279 -0.10 15.40 4.49
N SER A 280 -0.10 16.16 3.40
CA SER A 280 -1.19 17.05 3.02
C SER A 280 -1.61 16.82 1.57
N GLY A 281 -2.84 17.18 1.25
CA GLY A 281 -3.32 17.13 -0.12
C GLY A 281 -4.81 17.42 -0.25
N ILE A 282 -5.42 16.86 -1.29
CA ILE A 282 -6.81 17.09 -1.67
C ILE A 282 -7.59 15.78 -1.53
N MET A 283 -8.72 15.83 -0.83
CA MET A 283 -9.66 14.71 -0.73
C MET A 283 -10.32 14.46 -2.08
N GLY A 284 -10.52 13.19 -2.44
CA GLY A 284 -11.16 12.82 -3.70
C GLY A 284 -12.65 13.19 -3.77
N GLU A 285 -13.27 13.45 -2.63
CA GLU A 285 -14.68 13.79 -2.49
C GLU A 285 -14.86 15.05 -1.62
N THR A 286 -15.96 15.76 -1.84
CA THR A 286 -16.32 16.99 -1.12
C THR A 286 -17.35 16.76 -0.02
N CYS A 287 -17.59 15.50 0.36
CA CYS A 287 -18.59 15.12 1.34
C CYS A 287 -18.11 15.51 2.75
N PRO A 288 -18.90 16.27 3.54
CA PRO A 288 -18.54 16.63 4.91
C PRO A 288 -18.31 15.43 5.84
N GLU A 289 -18.99 14.33 5.57
CA GLU A 289 -18.91 13.05 6.29
C GLU A 289 -17.79 12.13 5.82
N ALA A 290 -16.98 12.58 4.84
CA ALA A 290 -15.84 11.80 4.37
C ALA A 290 -14.81 11.63 5.50
N VAL A 291 -14.53 10.39 5.85
CA VAL A 291 -13.51 10.04 6.84
C VAL A 291 -12.21 9.73 6.12
N LEU A 292 -11.11 10.35 6.56
CA LEU A 292 -9.77 10.04 6.08
C LEU A 292 -9.19 8.86 6.88
N LEU A 293 -8.93 7.75 6.19
CA LEU A 293 -8.29 6.56 6.75
C LEU A 293 -7.03 6.21 5.97
N TRP A 294 -6.17 5.42 6.60
CA TRP A 294 -5.00 4.84 5.95
C TRP A 294 -4.84 3.37 6.31
N GLN A 295 -4.23 2.62 5.40
CA GLN A 295 -3.74 1.27 5.63
C GLN A 295 -2.24 1.24 5.37
N GLN A 296 -1.48 0.58 6.25
CA GLN A 296 -0.04 0.46 6.12
C GLN A 296 0.36 -0.97 5.78
N THR A 297 1.21 -1.12 4.79
CA THR A 297 1.91 -2.37 4.51
C THR A 297 3.40 -2.13 4.64
N SER A 298 3.96 -2.59 5.76
CA SER A 298 5.40 -2.49 6.02
C SER A 298 6.16 -3.56 5.25
N TYR A 299 7.29 -3.15 4.69
CA TYR A 299 8.25 -4.03 4.04
C TYR A 299 9.67 -3.61 4.47
N SER A 300 10.70 -4.41 4.20
CA SER A 300 11.95 -4.24 4.95
C SER A 300 12.74 -2.95 4.66
N GLN A 301 12.40 -2.22 3.59
CA GLN A 301 13.01 -0.94 3.23
C GLN A 301 11.97 0.18 3.07
N GLY A 302 10.80 0.04 3.69
CA GLY A 302 9.80 1.08 3.54
C GLY A 302 8.42 0.71 4.03
N VAL A 303 7.51 1.64 3.77
CA VAL A 303 6.09 1.48 4.10
C VAL A 303 5.28 1.98 2.91
N LEU A 304 4.36 1.14 2.45
CA LEU A 304 3.27 1.57 1.59
C LEU A 304 2.14 2.04 2.50
N VAL A 305 1.70 3.28 2.32
CA VAL A 305 0.54 3.85 2.99
C VAL A 305 -0.50 4.14 1.93
N ASP A 306 -1.58 3.38 1.94
CA ASP A 306 -2.74 3.73 1.12
C ASP A 306 -3.62 4.69 1.91
N LEU A 307 -3.72 5.93 1.43
CA LEU A 307 -4.51 6.99 2.03
C LEU A 307 -5.78 7.21 1.19
N TYR A 308 -6.95 7.16 1.83
CA TYR A 308 -8.23 7.23 1.13
C TYR A 308 -9.31 7.81 2.03
N THR A 309 -10.44 8.12 1.41
CA THR A 309 -11.65 8.54 2.09
C THR A 309 -12.71 7.46 2.01
N LEU A 310 -13.43 7.27 3.11
CA LEU A 310 -14.65 6.49 3.13
C LEU A 310 -15.86 7.43 3.18
N VAL A 311 -16.81 7.20 2.29
CA VAL A 311 -18.06 7.95 2.16
C VAL A 311 -19.20 6.96 2.04
N GLU A 312 -20.39 7.26 2.58
CA GLU A 312 -21.56 6.42 2.35
C GLU A 312 -21.81 6.25 0.83
N LYS A 313 -22.04 5.02 0.40
CA LYS A 313 -22.11 4.67 -1.03
C LYS A 313 -23.13 5.52 -1.78
N ASP A 314 -24.26 5.82 -1.13
CA ASP A 314 -25.40 6.57 -1.67
C ASP A 314 -25.43 8.05 -1.25
N ALA A 315 -24.36 8.57 -0.61
CA ALA A 315 -24.29 9.97 -0.24
C ALA A 315 -24.27 10.88 -1.48
N THR A 316 -25.04 11.97 -1.41
CA THR A 316 -25.01 13.05 -2.40
C THR A 316 -24.12 14.17 -1.90
N CYS A 317 -22.92 14.26 -2.43
CA CYS A 317 -21.93 15.24 -1.98
C CYS A 317 -22.14 16.59 -2.66
N PRO A 318 -22.11 17.71 -1.91
CA PRO A 318 -22.30 19.03 -2.50
C PRO A 318 -21.14 19.34 -3.44
N LEU A 319 -21.45 19.85 -4.62
CA LEU A 319 -20.45 20.39 -5.54
C LEU A 319 -19.86 21.66 -4.92
N THR A 320 -18.75 21.54 -4.20
CA THR A 320 -17.99 22.71 -3.73
C THR A 320 -17.03 23.16 -4.82
N ILE A 321 -16.94 24.47 -5.02
CA ILE A 321 -16.02 25.06 -6.00
C ILE A 321 -14.56 24.98 -5.50
N ALA A 322 -14.39 24.91 -4.18
CA ALA A 322 -13.09 24.72 -3.55
C ALA A 322 -12.83 23.23 -3.26
N PRO A 323 -11.61 22.73 -3.53
CA PRO A 323 -11.21 21.40 -3.10
C PRO A 323 -11.19 21.31 -1.58
N VAL A 324 -11.60 20.16 -1.04
CA VAL A 324 -11.44 19.87 0.39
C VAL A 324 -10.03 19.35 0.59
N THR A 325 -9.25 20.02 1.44
CA THR A 325 -7.86 19.64 1.72
C THR A 325 -7.77 18.84 3.01
N PHE A 326 -6.82 17.92 3.09
CA PHE A 326 -6.46 17.23 4.32
C PHE A 326 -5.03 17.56 4.74
N ASP A 327 -4.79 17.40 6.04
CA ASP A 327 -3.49 17.56 6.69
C ASP A 327 -3.47 16.56 7.87
N VAL A 328 -2.60 15.55 7.80
CA VAL A 328 -2.58 14.44 8.76
C VAL A 328 -1.15 13.98 9.05
N THR A 329 -0.91 13.56 10.30
CA THR A 329 0.33 12.88 10.70
C THR A 329 0.04 11.40 10.93
N ILE A 330 0.73 10.55 10.18
CA ILE A 330 0.57 9.10 10.19
C ILE A 330 1.78 8.50 10.90
N PRO A 331 1.63 7.90 12.10
CA PRO A 331 2.72 7.15 12.71
C PRO A 331 2.97 5.88 11.89
N LEU A 332 4.20 5.63 11.46
CA LEU A 332 4.53 4.43 10.69
C LEU A 332 4.73 3.22 11.60
N GLU A 333 4.06 2.12 11.27
CA GLU A 333 4.16 0.87 12.01
C GLU A 333 5.48 0.13 11.68
N GLY A 334 6.31 -0.10 12.70
CA GLY A 334 7.51 -0.91 12.57
C GLY A 334 8.65 -0.49 13.48
N ALA A 335 9.71 -1.29 13.50
CA ALA A 335 10.97 -0.94 14.15
C ALA A 335 11.99 -0.53 13.08
N TYR A 336 12.30 0.77 13.01
CA TYR A 336 13.26 1.29 12.05
C TYR A 336 14.66 1.34 12.66
N ASN A 337 15.54 0.48 12.18
CA ASN A 337 16.97 0.50 12.52
C ASN A 337 17.73 1.49 11.62
N ASP A 338 19.02 1.72 11.89
CA ASP A 338 19.88 2.51 11.01
C ASP A 338 19.80 2.03 9.56
N GLY A 339 19.47 2.94 8.63
CA GLY A 339 19.25 2.58 7.25
C GLY A 339 18.60 3.66 6.39
N GLN A 340 18.42 3.33 5.12
CA GLN A 340 17.60 4.10 4.17
C GLN A 340 16.27 3.37 3.99
N TYR A 341 15.19 4.12 4.04
CA TYR A 341 13.82 3.63 3.87
C TYR A 341 13.07 4.54 2.91
N GLN A 342 12.03 4.00 2.29
CA GLN A 342 11.10 4.77 1.46
C GLN A 342 9.71 4.69 2.07
N VAL A 343 9.05 5.82 2.27
CA VAL A 343 7.60 5.83 2.41
C VAL A 343 6.97 6.12 1.06
N ARG A 344 5.94 5.36 0.70
CA ARG A 344 5.08 5.65 -0.45
C ARG A 344 3.67 5.88 0.06
N ILE A 345 3.14 7.07 -0.14
CA ILE A 345 1.75 7.39 0.17
C ILE A 345 1.02 7.59 -1.15
N ASN A 346 0.11 6.65 -1.47
CA ASN A 346 -0.53 6.55 -2.78
C ASN A 346 0.52 6.59 -3.93
N ASP A 347 0.48 7.63 -4.75
CA ASP A 347 1.37 7.80 -5.91
C ASP A 347 2.67 8.55 -5.59
N LEU A 348 2.77 9.16 -4.41
CA LEU A 348 3.95 9.94 -4.02
C LEU A 348 4.89 9.11 -3.14
N ALA A 349 6.19 9.15 -3.43
CA ALA A 349 7.19 8.40 -2.68
C ALA A 349 8.34 9.30 -2.22
N GLN A 350 8.81 9.08 -1.01
CA GLN A 350 9.91 9.85 -0.43
C GLN A 350 10.85 8.96 0.38
N TRP A 351 12.16 9.20 0.19
CA TRP A 351 13.21 8.52 0.94
C TRP A 351 13.51 9.24 2.24
N PHE A 352 13.80 8.47 3.28
CA PHE A 352 14.32 8.96 4.55
C PHE A 352 15.42 8.07 5.09
N SER A 353 16.26 8.65 5.93
CA SER A 353 17.32 7.94 6.61
C SER A 353 17.03 7.89 8.10
N VAL A 354 17.14 6.71 8.70
CA VAL A 354 17.21 6.59 10.15
C VAL A 354 18.67 6.50 10.53
N ARG A 355 19.07 7.36 11.47
CA ARG A 355 20.41 7.38 12.05
C ARG A 355 20.25 7.49 13.56
N THR A 356 20.54 6.43 14.28
CA THR A 356 20.72 6.47 15.71
C THR A 356 21.95 7.32 16.00
N SER A 357 21.81 8.29 16.90
CA SER A 357 22.97 8.96 17.45
C SER A 357 23.72 7.93 18.30
N SER A 358 24.85 7.43 17.81
CA SER A 358 25.80 6.73 18.67
C SER A 358 26.13 7.66 19.84
N PRO A 359 26.00 7.22 21.11
CA PRO A 359 26.47 8.01 22.25
C PRO A 359 27.98 8.28 22.17
#